data_AF-A0A3C1D857-F1
#
_entry.id   AF-A0A3C1D857-F1
#
_cell.length_a   1.000
_cell.length_b   1.000
_cell.length_c   1.000
_cell.angle_alpha   90.00
_cell.angle_beta   90.00
_cell.angle_gamma   90.00
#
_symmetry.space_group_name_H-M   'P 1'
#
loop_
_entity.id
_entity.type
_entity.pdbx_description
1 polymer ?
#
loop_
_entity_poly.entity_id
_entity_poly.type
_entity_poly.pdbx_seq_one_letter_code
_entity_poly.pdbx_strand_id
1 'polypeptide(L)'
;RDDEIQVLEGWAGDLYGIPVDSTMAAMALGAQLEAMITDPVYEGKSLAGLIDLVRSRDIPQDSTVLYAHLGGQPAINAYWRLWD
;
A
#
# COMPACT_ATOMS: atom_id res chain seq x y z
N ARG A 1 17.93 -8.05 -18.50
CA ARG A 1 18.17 -9.36 -17.82
C ARG A 1 17.13 -9.50 -16.71
N ASP A 2 16.88 -10.71 -16.19
CA ASP A 2 15.80 -10.94 -15.22
C ASP A 2 16.00 -10.20 -13.88
N ASP A 3 17.20 -9.68 -13.61
CA ASP A 3 17.57 -8.88 -12.44
C ASP A 3 17.33 -7.36 -12.60
N GLU A 4 16.89 -6.89 -13.77
CA GLU A 4 16.63 -5.46 -14.02
C GLU A 4 15.28 -4.97 -13.46
N ILE A 5 14.34 -5.88 -13.22
CA ILE A 5 12.99 -5.56 -12.75
C ILE A 5 12.74 -6.30 -11.44
N GLN A 6 12.41 -5.57 -10.39
CA GLN A 6 11.99 -6.14 -9.12
C GLN A 6 10.47 -6.06 -9.00
N VAL A 7 9.84 -7.22 -8.82
CA VAL A 7 8.42 -7.34 -8.47
C VAL A 7 8.35 -8.09 -7.16
N LEU A 8 7.91 -7.40 -6.10
CA LEU A 8 7.81 -7.98 -4.78
C LEU A 8 6.38 -8.45 -4.53
N GLU A 9 6.24 -9.71 -4.15
CA GLU A 9 4.97 -10.35 -3.83
C GLU A 9 4.66 -10.26 -2.33
N GLY A 10 3.44 -10.65 -1.92
CA GLY A 10 3.07 -10.80 -0.50
C GLY A 10 1.99 -9.85 0.00
N TRP A 11 1.82 -8.67 -0.62
CA TRP A 11 0.78 -7.69 -0.22
C TRP A 11 -0.45 -7.69 -1.13
N ALA A 12 -0.42 -8.48 -2.22
CA ALA A 12 -1.52 -8.55 -3.17
C ALA A 12 -2.78 -9.22 -2.59
N GLY A 13 -2.62 -10.12 -1.61
CA GLY A 13 -3.68 -11.03 -1.17
C GLY A 13 -4.04 -12.09 -2.23
N ASP A 14 -5.02 -12.92 -1.94
CA ASP A 14 -5.40 -14.04 -2.81
C ASP A 14 -6.14 -13.59 -4.08
N LEU A 15 -6.85 -12.47 -4.02
CA LEU A 15 -7.73 -11.99 -5.08
C LEU A 15 -7.53 -10.50 -5.36
N TYR A 16 -7.56 -10.15 -6.64
CA TYR A 16 -7.59 -8.77 -7.08
C TYR A 16 -8.87 -8.05 -6.61
N GLY A 17 -8.74 -6.80 -6.16
CA GLY A 17 -9.86 -6.02 -5.62
C GLY A 17 -10.22 -6.29 -4.16
N ILE A 18 -9.71 -7.38 -3.57
CA ILE A 18 -9.96 -7.71 -2.16
C ILE A 18 -8.77 -7.22 -1.32
N PRO A 19 -8.97 -6.27 -0.39
CA PRO A 19 -7.92 -5.85 0.53
C PRO A 19 -7.70 -6.92 1.59
N VAL A 20 -6.51 -6.88 2.21
CA VAL A 20 -6.16 -7.67 3.39
C VAL A 20 -5.91 -6.73 4.57
N ASP A 21 -5.73 -7.27 5.78
CA ASP A 21 -5.54 -6.46 7.00
C ASP A 21 -4.40 -5.44 6.89
N SER A 22 -3.28 -5.84 6.25
CA SER A 22 -2.14 -4.93 6.03
C SER A 22 -2.50 -3.77 5.10
N THR A 23 -3.37 -4.00 4.09
CA THR A 23 -3.92 -2.95 3.22
C THR A 23 -4.70 -1.93 4.05
N MET A 24 -5.63 -2.40 4.89
CA MET A 24 -6.47 -1.53 5.70
C MET A 24 -5.66 -0.75 6.74
N ALA A 25 -4.69 -1.41 7.40
CA ALA A 25 -3.80 -0.76 8.36
C ALA A 25 -2.94 0.33 7.71
N ALA A 26 -2.41 0.07 6.52
CA ALA A 26 -1.62 1.04 5.77
C ALA A 26 -2.44 2.25 5.33
N MET A 27 -3.65 2.02 4.79
CA MET A 27 -4.58 3.08 4.41
C MET A 27 -4.92 3.96 5.62
N ALA A 28 -5.25 3.36 6.76
CA ALA A 28 -5.58 4.08 7.99
C ALA A 28 -4.40 4.92 8.47
N LEU A 29 -3.18 4.37 8.48
CA LEU A 29 -1.97 5.06 8.90
C LEU A 29 -1.67 6.27 7.99
N GLY A 30 -1.70 6.09 6.68
CA GLY A 30 -1.44 7.16 5.71
C GLY A 30 -2.47 8.29 5.79
N ALA A 31 -3.75 7.93 5.96
CA ALA A 31 -4.80 8.92 6.16
C ALA A 31 -4.66 9.69 7.48
N GLN A 32 -4.31 9.00 8.58
CA GLN A 32 -4.20 9.62 9.90
C GLN A 32 -2.99 10.53 10.06
N LEU A 33 -1.84 10.16 9.48
CA LEU A 33 -0.60 10.91 9.64
C LEU A 33 -0.45 12.03 8.62
N GLU A 34 -0.87 11.79 7.37
CA GLU A 34 -0.51 12.66 6.24
C GLU A 34 -1.73 13.12 5.42
N ALA A 35 -2.95 12.78 5.83
CA ALA A 35 -4.16 12.94 5.02
C ALA A 35 -4.02 12.33 3.61
N MET A 36 -3.14 11.34 3.46
CA MET A 36 -2.88 10.66 2.20
C MET A 36 -3.91 9.56 1.98
N ILE A 37 -4.92 9.86 1.17
CA ILE A 37 -6.03 8.94 0.89
C ILE A 37 -5.63 7.96 -0.20
N THR A 38 -5.55 6.68 0.13
CA THR A 38 -5.23 5.57 -0.79
C THR A 38 -6.41 4.61 -0.91
N ASP A 39 -6.49 3.86 -2.01
CA ASP A 39 -7.60 2.95 -2.30
C ASP A 39 -7.30 1.50 -1.84
N PRO A 40 -8.33 0.66 -1.61
CA PRO A 40 -8.14 -0.71 -1.11
C PRO A 40 -7.65 -1.71 -2.18
N VAL A 41 -7.64 -1.32 -3.46
CA VAL A 41 -7.29 -2.22 -4.58
C VAL A 41 -5.81 -2.10 -4.92
N TYR A 42 -5.28 -0.88 -4.99
CA TYR A 42 -3.90 -0.62 -5.40
C TYR A 42 -3.09 0.05 -4.30
N GLU A 43 -3.38 1.31 -3.98
CA GLU A 43 -2.42 2.15 -3.26
C GLU A 43 -2.34 1.81 -1.78
N GLY A 44 -3.40 1.28 -1.19
CA GLY A 44 -3.33 0.68 0.14
C GLY A 44 -2.37 -0.51 0.19
N LYS A 45 -2.29 -1.31 -0.89
CA LYS A 45 -1.40 -2.48 -0.96
C LYS A 45 0.04 -2.07 -1.21
N SER A 46 0.27 -1.10 -2.10
CA SER A 46 1.61 -0.57 -2.37
C SER A 46 2.17 0.17 -1.14
N LEU A 47 1.33 0.91 -0.41
CA LEU A 47 1.71 1.56 0.84
C LEU A 47 1.99 0.54 1.96
N ALA A 48 1.19 -0.54 2.06
CA ALA A 48 1.46 -1.63 2.99
C ALA A 48 2.84 -2.26 2.74
N GLY A 49 3.18 -2.50 1.47
CA GLY A 49 4.50 -2.99 1.09
C GLY A 49 5.62 -2.04 1.47
N LEU A 50 5.48 -0.75 1.17
CA LEU A 50 6.48 0.25 1.55
C LEU A 50 6.70 0.29 3.07
N ILE A 51 5.63 0.30 3.86
CA ILE A 51 5.71 0.32 5.33
C ILE A 51 6.46 -0.91 5.84
N ASP A 52 6.15 -2.10 5.31
CA ASP A 52 6.78 -3.34 5.73
C ASP A 52 8.27 -3.37 5.39
N LEU A 53 8.63 -2.99 4.16
CA LEU A 53 10.03 -2.93 3.68
C LEU A 53 10.90 -1.95 4.49
N VAL A 54 10.32 -0.82 4.93
CA VAL A 54 11.03 0.13 5.82
C VAL A 54 11.16 -0.43 7.23
N ARG A 55 10.14 -1.14 7.75
CA ARG A 55 10.17 -1.74 9.09
C ARG A 55 11.15 -2.91 9.16
N SER A 56 11.20 -3.76 8.13
CA SER A 56 12.09 -4.92 8.03
C SER A 56 13.55 -4.54 7.79
N ARG A 57 13.81 -3.29 7.36
CA ARG A 57 15.11 -2.77 6.94
C ARG A 57 15.59 -3.29 5.58
N ASP A 58 14.71 -3.93 4.80
CA ASP A 58 14.98 -4.23 3.39
C ASP A 58 15.18 -2.93 2.60
N ILE A 59 14.45 -1.88 2.99
CA ILE A 59 14.81 -0.50 2.72
C ILE A 59 15.57 0.05 3.94
N PRO A 60 16.85 0.47 3.80
CA PRO A 60 17.62 1.05 4.89
C PRO A 60 17.01 2.34 5.46
N GLN A 61 17.19 2.60 6.76
CA GLN A 61 16.58 3.75 7.46
C GLN A 61 16.96 5.12 6.90
N ASP A 62 18.17 5.20 6.37
CA ASP A 62 18.81 6.39 5.84
C ASP A 62 18.50 6.61 4.35
N SER A 63 17.66 5.75 3.77
CA SER A 63 17.21 5.89 2.39
C SER A 63 16.17 7.01 2.24
N THR A 64 16.32 7.81 1.19
CA THR A 64 15.24 8.68 0.70
C THR A 64 14.43 7.91 -0.34
N VAL A 65 13.18 7.58 -0.01
CA VAL A 65 12.29 6.82 -0.89
C VAL A 65 11.24 7.74 -1.51
N LEU A 66 11.09 7.68 -2.83
CA LEU A 66 9.98 8.30 -3.52
C LEU A 66 8.84 7.30 -3.67
N TYR A 67 7.74 7.53 -2.96
CA TYR A 67 6.50 6.77 -3.16
C TYR A 67 5.69 7.39 -4.30
N ALA A 68 5.32 6.58 -5.30
CA ALA A 68 4.50 7.02 -6.42
C ALA A 68 3.02 6.75 -6.13
N HIS A 69 2.30 7.74 -5.60
CA HIS A 69 0.87 7.62 -5.35
C HIS A 69 0.09 7.82 -6.67
N LEU A 70 -0.42 6.72 -7.26
CA LEU A 70 -1.04 6.75 -8.60
C LEU A 70 -2.55 7.08 -8.59
N GLY A 71 -3.16 7.29 -7.42
CA GLY A 71 -4.56 7.67 -7.27
C GLY A 71 -5.44 6.56 -6.70
N GLY A 72 -6.50 6.18 -7.43
CA GLY A 72 -7.48 5.16 -7.00
C GLY A 72 -8.58 5.64 -6.04
N GLN A 73 -8.41 6.82 -5.43
CA GLN A 73 -9.29 7.39 -4.40
C GLN A 73 -10.80 7.33 -4.69
N PRO A 74 -11.30 7.60 -5.91
CA PRO A 74 -12.75 7.53 -6.19
C PRO A 74 -13.37 6.15 -5.91
N ALA A 75 -12.57 5.07 -5.95
CA ALA A 75 -13.05 3.72 -5.68
C ALA A 75 -13.50 3.53 -4.22
N ILE A 76 -13.01 4.33 -3.26
CA ILE A 76 -13.31 4.17 -1.82
C ILE A 76 -14.82 4.15 -1.55
N ASN A 77 -15.60 4.95 -2.28
CA ASN A 77 -17.06 4.98 -2.12
C ASN A 77 -17.73 3.64 -2.47
N ALA A 78 -17.13 2.83 -3.35
CA ALA A 78 -17.61 1.48 -3.65
C ALA A 78 -17.26 0.46 -2.55
N TYR A 79 -16.28 0.79 -1.69
CA TYR A 79 -15.75 -0.05 -0.62
C TYR A 79 -16.05 0.52 0.78
N TRP A 80 -17.01 1.43 0.91
CA TRP A 80 -17.26 2.16 2.15
C TRP A 80 -17.49 1.24 3.37
N ARG A 81 -18.11 0.07 3.18
CA ARG A 81 -18.36 -0.93 4.23
C ARG A 81 -17.12 -1.55 4.86
N LEU A 82 -15.94 -1.34 4.28
CA LEU A 82 -14.68 -1.77 4.90
C LEU A 82 -14.31 -0.95 6.15
N TRP A 83 -14.98 0.18 6.36
CA TRP A 83 -14.74 1.11 7.47
C TRP A 83 -15.86 1.13 8.52
N ASP A 84 -16.86 0.25 8.37
CA ASP A 84 -17.94 0.06 9.33
C ASP A 84 -17.55 -0.89 10.48
#